data_AF-A0A815KI70-F1
#
_entry.id   AF-A0A815KI70-F1
#
_cell.length_a   1.000
_cell.length_b   1.000
_cell.length_c   1.000
_cell.angle_alpha   90.00
_cell.angle_beta   90.00
_cell.angle_gamma   90.00
#
_symmetry.space_group_name_H-M   'P 1'
#
loop_
_entity.id
_entity.type
_entity.pdbx_description
1 polymer ?
#
loop_
_entity_poly.entity_id
_entity_poly.type
_entity_poly.pdbx_seq_one_letter_code
_entity_poly.pdbx_strand_id
1 'polypeptide(L)'
;MALGAAIIFLASYIYFSATTKAVVECSDNSTSDNPHTEQTVTATKKISQCSSFRFSRVRFLIILLISILLVVVIPFSSLQQAPFPRSYALNHLNQSIPARKPVNINLTRKFLSYWEQNNVALVIHFNQNQYQIIDFLTIYRKLFPIVIFTGPDPHSKVLHCPEGRSGLYAYACLSRVITLHPNYTGYLMSHFDVLPIFYNLEKKDLNRIWIPLIALTDPSKANNWHWPKPTGKKAFDRFFSTLRNSSQNNTLYSKYLDNYMRNVGKNLTSSFSDIFYLPKRFVSDWFVLTDLMLQNHLFLEIGFAATSLLMTSTTISKEIIQLDGENWNGKDPVSSLYDKNNLEYYHRIRHQSKLHQYFVEFIVRRSLIN
;
A
#
# COMPACT_ATOMS: atom_id res chain seq x y z
N MET A 1 -14.75 7.93 -21.11
CA MET A 1 -14.35 7.17 -22.32
C MET A 1 -14.66 7.90 -23.62
N ALA A 2 -15.82 8.55 -23.79
CA ALA A 2 -16.17 9.31 -25.01
C ALA A 2 -15.10 10.34 -25.44
N LEU A 3 -14.48 11.06 -24.49
CA LEU A 3 -13.46 12.06 -24.79
C LEU A 3 -12.16 11.45 -25.37
N GLY A 4 -11.76 10.27 -24.91
CA GLY A 4 -10.55 9.59 -25.40
C GLY A 4 -10.71 9.07 -26.82
N ALA A 5 -11.88 8.49 -27.12
CA ALA A 5 -12.22 8.06 -28.48
C ALA A 5 -12.31 9.26 -29.44
N ALA A 6 -12.89 10.38 -29.00
CA ALA A 6 -12.98 11.60 -29.79
C ALA A 6 -11.60 12.20 -30.13
N ILE A 7 -10.66 12.21 -29.17
CA ILE A 7 -9.29 12.71 -29.39
C ILE A 7 -8.53 11.84 -30.42
N ILE A 8 -8.64 10.51 -30.31
CA ILE A 8 -8.01 9.59 -31.27
C ILE A 8 -8.60 9.79 -32.67
N PHE A 9 -9.93 9.89 -32.77
CA PHE A 9 -10.61 10.12 -34.04
C PHE A 9 -10.20 11.45 -34.68
N LEU A 10 -10.11 12.52 -33.89
CA LEU A 10 -9.70 13.84 -34.35
C LEU A 10 -8.23 13.84 -34.82
N ALA A 11 -7.33 13.18 -34.09
CA ALA A 11 -5.92 13.06 -34.48
C ALA A 11 -5.75 12.25 -35.77
N SER A 12 -6.48 11.16 -35.93
CA SER A 12 -6.49 10.36 -37.16
C SER A 12 -7.07 11.14 -38.35
N TYR A 13 -8.12 11.92 -38.14
CA TYR A 13 -8.73 12.75 -39.17
C TYR A 13 -7.79 13.87 -39.65
N ILE A 14 -7.13 14.57 -38.72
CA ILE A 14 -6.14 15.62 -39.04
C ILE A 14 -4.97 15.04 -39.84
N TYR A 15 -4.43 13.89 -39.41
CA TYR A 15 -3.37 13.20 -40.13
C TYR A 15 -3.80 12.83 -41.56
N PHE A 16 -4.99 12.26 -41.72
CA PHE A 16 -5.51 11.89 -43.03
C PHE A 16 -5.71 13.11 -43.95
N SER A 17 -6.31 14.18 -43.44
CA SER A 17 -6.52 15.43 -44.20
C SER A 17 -5.23 16.13 -44.60
N ALA A 18 -4.16 16.02 -43.81
CA ALA A 18 -2.85 16.56 -44.18
C ALA A 18 -2.23 15.78 -45.35
N THR A 19 -2.39 14.45 -45.37
CA THR A 19 -1.83 13.61 -46.44
C THR A 19 -2.57 13.72 -47.77
N THR A 20 -3.87 14.03 -47.78
CA THR A 20 -4.63 14.20 -49.04
C THR A 20 -4.28 15.49 -49.77
N LYS A 21 -3.98 16.59 -49.04
CA LYS A 21 -3.47 17.83 -49.65
C LYS A 21 -2.16 17.65 -50.41
N ALA A 22 -1.23 16.85 -49.88
CA ALA A 22 0.05 16.56 -50.52
C ALA A 22 -0.06 15.72 -51.81
N VAL A 23 -1.17 14.98 -52.00
CA VAL A 23 -1.38 14.14 -53.19
C VAL A 23 -1.90 14.95 -54.38
N VAL A 24 -2.63 16.05 -54.14
CA VAL A 24 -3.18 16.90 -55.20
C VAL A 24 -2.07 17.65 -55.95
N GLU A 25 -1.00 18.05 -55.26
CA GLU A 25 0.15 18.73 -55.88
C GLU A 25 0.99 17.83 -56.82
N CYS A 26 0.75 16.52 -56.84
CA CYS A 26 1.45 15.60 -57.74
C CYS A 26 0.70 15.33 -59.06
N SER A 27 -0.53 15.85 -59.23
CA SER A 27 -1.39 15.51 -60.37
C SER A 27 -1.45 16.56 -61.48
N ASP A 28 -1.04 17.80 -61.24
CA ASP A 28 -1.18 18.88 -62.22
C ASP A 28 0.19 19.40 -62.65
N ASN A 29 0.69 18.89 -63.77
CA ASN A 29 1.46 19.65 -64.76
C ASN A 29 1.90 18.72 -65.91
N SER A 30 1.06 18.61 -66.93
CA SER A 30 1.47 18.08 -68.23
C SER A 30 0.73 18.79 -69.37
N THR A 31 1.21 19.98 -69.75
CA THR A 31 1.03 20.53 -71.10
C THR A 31 2.10 21.58 -71.39
N SER A 32 3.03 21.23 -72.29
CA SER A 32 3.42 22.00 -73.49
C SER A 32 4.93 21.95 -73.79
N ASP A 33 5.27 21.14 -74.79
CA ASP A 33 6.12 21.40 -75.95
C ASP A 33 7.37 22.28 -75.82
N ASN A 34 8.55 21.64 -75.82
CA ASN A 34 9.56 21.86 -76.87
C ASN A 34 10.72 20.84 -76.77
N PRO A 35 11.28 20.36 -77.90
CA PRO A 35 12.40 19.44 -77.89
C PRO A 35 13.71 20.23 -77.99
N HIS A 36 14.64 19.99 -77.07
CA HIS A 36 16.04 19.68 -77.35
C HIS A 36 16.85 19.63 -76.06
N THR A 37 17.69 18.59 -75.99
CA THR A 37 18.90 18.45 -75.17
C THR A 37 18.76 17.90 -73.73
N GLU A 38 19.41 16.74 -73.56
CA GLU A 38 19.94 16.12 -72.32
C GLU A 38 19.01 15.93 -71.11
N GLN A 39 18.32 14.78 -71.07
CA GLN A 39 17.75 14.24 -69.83
C GLN A 39 17.89 12.72 -69.77
N THR A 40 18.87 12.23 -69.00
CA THR A 40 18.95 10.78 -68.68
C THR A 40 19.35 10.46 -67.24
N VAL A 41 19.33 11.43 -66.30
CA VAL A 41 19.69 11.18 -64.88
C VAL A 41 18.61 11.62 -63.88
N THR A 42 17.58 12.36 -64.29
CA THR A 42 16.55 12.91 -63.37
C THR A 42 15.23 12.15 -63.35
N ALA A 43 14.98 11.23 -64.28
CA ALA A 43 13.70 10.50 -64.37
C ALA A 43 13.57 9.35 -63.34
N THR A 44 14.67 8.72 -62.95
CA THR A 44 14.67 7.57 -62.01
C THR A 44 14.41 7.98 -60.55
N LYS A 45 14.63 9.26 -60.19
CA LYS A 45 14.42 9.75 -58.82
C LYS A 45 12.96 10.12 -58.51
N LYS A 46 12.16 10.45 -59.53
CA LYS A 46 10.74 10.82 -59.37
C LYS A 46 9.82 9.60 -59.25
N ILE A 47 10.16 8.48 -59.91
CA ILE A 47 9.36 7.24 -59.87
C ILE A 47 9.47 6.53 -58.51
N SER A 48 10.59 6.66 -57.79
CA SER A 48 10.75 6.05 -56.45
C SER A 48 9.97 6.79 -55.34
N GLN A 49 9.67 8.08 -55.51
CA GLN A 49 8.89 8.85 -54.53
C GLN A 49 7.40 8.47 -54.56
N CYS A 50 6.83 8.20 -55.74
CA CYS A 50 5.42 7.79 -55.87
C CYS A 50 5.15 6.35 -55.42
N SER A 51 6.10 5.42 -55.57
CA SER A 51 5.93 4.04 -55.11
C SER A 51 5.99 3.90 -53.59
N SER A 52 6.71 4.79 -52.89
CA SER A 52 6.74 4.82 -51.41
C SER A 52 5.38 5.22 -50.81
N PHE A 53 4.56 5.97 -51.55
CA PHE A 53 3.26 6.46 -51.08
C PHE A 53 2.18 5.37 -51.07
N ARG A 54 2.20 4.43 -52.03
CA ARG A 54 1.29 3.26 -52.03
C ARG A 54 1.58 2.31 -50.87
N PHE A 55 2.84 2.17 -50.46
CA PHE A 55 3.23 1.32 -49.32
C PHE A 55 2.76 1.87 -47.96
N SER A 56 2.56 3.19 -47.85
CA SER A 56 2.10 3.86 -46.62
C SER A 56 0.62 3.59 -46.32
N ARG A 57 -0.25 3.53 -47.34
CA ARG A 57 -1.70 3.33 -47.17
C ARG A 57 -2.05 1.94 -46.60
N VAL A 58 -1.32 0.91 -47.02
CA VAL A 58 -1.52 -0.46 -46.53
C VAL A 58 -1.13 -0.58 -45.04
N ARG A 59 0.00 0.04 -44.65
CA ARG A 59 0.42 0.06 -43.23
C ARG A 59 -0.57 0.80 -42.34
N PHE A 60 -1.13 1.90 -42.83
CA PHE A 60 -2.14 2.66 -42.08
C PHE A 60 -3.44 1.85 -41.87
N LEU A 61 -3.92 1.16 -42.91
CA LEU A 61 -5.10 0.29 -42.80
C LEU A 61 -4.87 -0.87 -41.83
N ILE A 62 -3.67 -1.47 -41.82
CA ILE A 62 -3.31 -2.51 -40.86
C ILE A 62 -3.31 -1.97 -39.42
N ILE A 63 -2.72 -0.80 -39.18
CA ILE A 63 -2.70 -0.18 -37.83
C ILE A 63 -4.12 0.18 -37.37
N LEU A 64 -4.96 0.68 -38.27
CA LEU A 64 -6.36 1.00 -37.97
C LEU A 64 -7.14 -0.28 -37.62
N LEU A 65 -6.99 -1.35 -38.40
CA LEU A 65 -7.63 -2.64 -38.14
C LEU A 65 -7.18 -3.25 -36.81
N ILE A 66 -5.87 -3.21 -36.49
CA ILE A 66 -5.35 -3.68 -35.20
C ILE A 66 -5.94 -2.86 -34.05
N SER A 67 -6.07 -1.54 -34.22
CA SER A 67 -6.62 -0.66 -33.20
C SER A 67 -8.11 -0.92 -32.95
N ILE A 68 -8.88 -1.17 -34.01
CA ILE A 68 -10.29 -1.58 -33.92
C ILE A 68 -10.39 -2.96 -33.26
N LEU A 69 -9.54 -3.92 -33.63
CA LEU A 69 -9.52 -5.26 -33.04
C LEU A 69 -9.20 -5.22 -31.55
N LEU A 70 -8.26 -4.37 -31.11
CA LEU A 70 -7.92 -4.18 -29.69
C LEU A 70 -9.07 -3.56 -28.89
N VAL A 71 -9.90 -2.72 -29.50
CA VAL A 71 -11.08 -2.13 -28.84
C VAL A 71 -12.24 -3.13 -28.78
N VAL A 72 -12.38 -4.01 -29.79
CA VAL A 72 -13.50 -4.96 -29.90
C VAL A 72 -13.22 -6.29 -29.17
N VAL A 73 -11.96 -6.73 -29.09
CA VAL A 73 -11.57 -8.05 -28.57
C VAL A 73 -11.18 -8.02 -27.08
N ILE A 74 -10.95 -6.86 -26.46
CA ILE A 74 -10.89 -6.81 -24.99
C ILE A 74 -12.33 -6.98 -24.51
N PRO A 75 -12.72 -8.17 -23.98
CA PRO A 75 -14.05 -8.34 -23.45
C PRO A 75 -14.18 -7.35 -22.30
N PHE A 76 -15.34 -6.73 -22.21
CA PHE A 76 -15.78 -5.89 -21.11
C PHE A 76 -15.94 -6.72 -19.82
N SER A 77 -14.96 -7.55 -19.48
CA SER A 77 -14.85 -8.21 -18.18
C SER A 77 -14.41 -7.16 -17.15
N SER A 78 -15.41 -6.44 -16.66
CA SER A 78 -15.56 -6.10 -15.24
C SER A 78 -14.34 -5.47 -14.57
N LEU A 79 -14.07 -4.21 -14.89
CA LEU A 79 -13.53 -3.23 -13.95
C LEU A 79 -14.70 -2.51 -13.24
N GLN A 80 -15.66 -3.29 -12.73
CA GLN A 80 -16.49 -2.85 -11.62
C GLN A 80 -15.66 -3.08 -10.37
N GLN A 81 -14.88 -2.08 -9.96
CA GLN A 81 -14.57 -1.95 -8.54
C GLN A 81 -15.92 -1.82 -7.84
N ALA A 82 -16.37 -2.91 -7.21
CA ALA A 82 -17.54 -2.87 -6.36
C ALA A 82 -17.31 -1.71 -5.36
N PRO A 83 -18.23 -0.74 -5.27
CA PRO A 83 -18.11 0.29 -4.24
C PRO A 83 -18.04 -0.42 -2.90
N PHE A 84 -17.01 -0.11 -2.12
CA PHE A 84 -16.96 -0.49 -0.71
C PHE A 84 -18.32 -0.11 -0.10
N PRO A 85 -19.05 -1.05 0.50
CA PRO A 85 -20.32 -0.71 1.11
C PRO A 85 -20.06 0.26 2.27
N ARG A 86 -20.38 1.53 2.04
CA ARG A 86 -20.20 2.71 2.90
C ARG A 86 -20.86 2.60 4.29
N SER A 87 -21.58 1.51 4.59
CA SER A 87 -22.38 1.38 5.81
C SER A 87 -21.90 0.34 6.84
N TYR A 88 -20.79 -0.40 6.59
CA TYR A 88 -20.40 -1.48 7.52
C TYR A 88 -19.78 -1.01 8.84
N ALA A 89 -19.27 0.23 8.92
CA ALA A 89 -18.48 0.67 10.08
C ALA A 89 -19.29 1.04 11.33
N LEU A 90 -20.61 1.31 11.22
CA LEU A 90 -21.41 1.79 12.35
C LEU A 90 -22.51 0.83 12.84
N ASN A 91 -22.97 -0.12 12.01
CA ASN A 91 -24.09 -1.00 12.38
C ASN A 91 -23.68 -2.37 12.98
N HIS A 92 -22.40 -2.76 12.93
CA HIS A 92 -21.95 -4.08 13.41
C HIS A 92 -21.37 -4.10 14.84
N LEU A 93 -21.32 -2.97 15.54
CA LEU A 93 -20.89 -2.94 16.95
C LEU A 93 -21.91 -3.51 17.94
N ASN A 94 -23.12 -3.90 17.48
CA ASN A 94 -24.21 -4.40 18.34
C ASN A 94 -24.60 -5.88 18.11
N GLN A 95 -23.83 -6.66 17.34
CA GLN A 95 -24.13 -8.09 17.21
C GLN A 95 -23.45 -8.88 18.34
N SER A 96 -24.26 -9.25 19.34
CA SER A 96 -23.88 -10.13 20.44
C SER A 96 -23.49 -11.52 19.91
N ILE A 97 -22.20 -11.85 19.99
CA ILE A 97 -21.69 -13.19 19.71
C ILE A 97 -22.10 -14.11 20.87
N PRO A 98 -22.62 -15.34 20.62
CA PRO A 98 -23.01 -16.26 21.67
C PRO A 98 -21.84 -16.62 22.58
N ALA A 99 -22.04 -16.47 23.89
CA ALA A 99 -21.07 -16.82 24.91
C ALA A 99 -20.64 -18.29 24.79
N ARG A 100 -19.34 -18.54 24.65
CA ARG A 100 -18.78 -19.90 24.71
C ARG A 100 -19.07 -20.51 26.07
N LYS A 101 -19.63 -21.73 26.08
CA LYS A 101 -19.80 -22.54 27.30
C LYS A 101 -18.43 -22.76 27.99
N PRO A 102 -18.36 -22.66 29.32
CA PRO A 102 -17.12 -22.91 30.05
C PRO A 102 -16.74 -24.39 29.91
N VAL A 103 -15.55 -24.63 29.37
CA VAL A 103 -14.95 -25.97 29.34
C VAL A 103 -14.25 -26.16 30.69
N ASN A 104 -14.68 -27.16 31.45
CA ASN A 104 -14.01 -27.58 32.69
C ASN A 104 -12.72 -28.32 32.31
N ILE A 105 -11.57 -27.68 32.50
CA ILE A 105 -10.25 -28.28 32.29
C ILE A 105 -9.56 -28.34 33.65
N ASN A 106 -9.23 -29.57 34.09
CA ASN A 106 -8.34 -29.81 35.21
C ASN A 106 -6.98 -29.11 34.94
N LEU A 107 -6.68 -28.04 35.68
CA LEU A 107 -5.51 -27.19 35.51
C LEU A 107 -4.22 -27.88 35.99
N THR A 108 -3.48 -28.51 35.07
CA THR A 108 -2.06 -28.17 35.02
C THR A 108 -1.99 -26.69 34.66
N ARG A 109 -1.54 -25.84 35.58
CA ARG A 109 -1.51 -24.38 35.42
C ARG A 109 -0.65 -24.05 34.20
N LYS A 110 -1.26 -23.93 33.02
CA LYS A 110 -0.57 -23.50 31.79
C LYS A 110 -0.04 -22.10 32.08
N PHE A 111 1.28 -21.96 32.13
CA PHE A 111 1.90 -20.63 32.16
C PHE A 111 1.54 -19.95 30.83
N LEU A 112 0.71 -18.93 30.91
CA LEU A 112 0.40 -18.05 29.78
C LEU A 112 1.60 -17.15 29.54
N SER A 113 1.97 -16.92 28.29
CA SER A 113 2.98 -15.90 27.95
C SER A 113 2.50 -14.48 28.32
N TYR A 114 3.38 -13.49 28.30
CA TYR A 114 3.00 -12.09 28.46
C TYR A 114 1.87 -11.66 27.50
N TRP A 115 1.96 -12.04 26.21
CA TRP A 115 0.99 -11.60 25.20
C TRP A 115 -0.35 -12.32 25.31
N GLU A 116 -0.36 -13.58 25.76
CA GLU A 116 -1.59 -14.30 26.13
C GLU A 116 -2.26 -13.66 27.35
N GLN A 117 -1.49 -13.35 28.40
CA GLN A 117 -2.00 -12.70 29.62
C GLN A 117 -2.63 -11.33 29.33
N ASN A 118 -1.99 -10.55 28.46
CA ASN A 118 -2.48 -9.23 28.07
C ASN A 118 -3.51 -9.27 26.94
N ASN A 119 -3.85 -10.45 26.40
CA ASN A 119 -4.83 -10.64 25.32
C ASN A 119 -4.58 -9.75 24.08
N VAL A 120 -3.33 -9.73 23.60
CA VAL A 120 -2.92 -9.01 22.38
C VAL A 120 -2.96 -9.94 21.18
N ALA A 121 -3.53 -9.51 20.05
CA ALA A 121 -3.46 -10.26 18.80
C ALA A 121 -2.19 -9.94 18.01
N LEU A 122 -1.52 -10.95 17.45
CA LEU A 122 -0.45 -10.75 16.46
C LEU A 122 -1.03 -10.81 15.05
N VAL A 123 -0.73 -9.79 14.25
CA VAL A 123 -1.10 -9.68 12.84
C VAL A 123 0.16 -9.68 12.00
N ILE A 124 0.35 -10.69 11.16
CA ILE A 124 1.49 -10.75 10.24
C ILE A 124 1.00 -10.42 8.83
N HIS A 125 1.49 -9.32 8.29
CA HIS A 125 1.14 -8.84 6.98
C HIS A 125 2.19 -9.19 5.94
N PHE A 126 1.75 -9.91 4.91
CA PHE A 126 2.55 -10.22 3.75
C PHE A 126 2.31 -9.14 2.67
N ASN A 127 3.28 -8.24 2.50
CA ASN A 127 3.27 -7.25 1.40
C ASN A 127 3.63 -7.88 0.03
N GLN A 128 4.06 -9.14 0.03
CA GLN A 128 4.39 -9.97 -1.14
C GLN A 128 3.81 -11.38 -0.97
N ASN A 129 3.63 -12.11 -2.08
CA ASN A 129 3.15 -13.49 -2.05
C ASN A 129 4.25 -14.48 -1.63
N GLN A 130 4.63 -14.43 -0.36
CA GLN A 130 5.61 -15.33 0.25
C GLN A 130 4.96 -16.25 1.30
N TYR A 131 3.78 -16.80 1.00
CA TYR A 131 2.99 -17.58 1.96
C TYR A 131 3.60 -18.93 2.37
N GLN A 132 4.64 -19.41 1.67
CA GLN A 132 5.31 -20.67 1.99
C GLN A 132 5.94 -20.70 3.39
N ILE A 133 6.17 -19.55 4.02
CA ILE A 133 6.76 -19.46 5.37
C ILE A 133 5.71 -19.48 6.50
N ILE A 134 4.42 -19.47 6.18
CA ILE A 134 3.34 -19.39 7.18
C ILE A 134 3.45 -20.50 8.21
N ASP A 135 3.73 -21.72 7.77
CA ASP A 135 3.82 -22.88 8.67
C ASP A 135 4.94 -22.70 9.70
N PHE A 136 6.08 -22.15 9.30
CA PHE A 136 7.15 -21.77 10.21
C PHE A 136 6.71 -20.66 11.18
N LEU A 137 6.11 -19.58 10.68
CA LEU A 137 5.67 -18.44 11.50
C LEU A 137 4.54 -18.79 12.48
N THR A 138 3.89 -19.95 12.35
CA THR A 138 2.94 -20.42 13.39
C THR A 138 3.60 -20.63 14.74
N ILE A 139 4.94 -20.68 14.83
CA ILE A 139 5.68 -20.70 16.09
C ILE A 139 5.28 -19.56 17.05
N TYR A 140 4.86 -18.40 16.52
CA TYR A 140 4.38 -17.28 17.35
C TYR A 140 3.09 -17.57 18.11
N ARG A 141 2.35 -18.64 17.78
CA ARG A 141 1.19 -19.11 18.57
C ARG A 141 1.58 -19.61 19.96
N LYS A 142 2.88 -19.83 20.21
CA LYS A 142 3.39 -20.06 21.57
C LYS A 142 3.35 -18.80 22.42
N LEU A 143 3.43 -17.62 21.80
CA LEU A 143 3.44 -16.33 22.47
C LEU A 143 2.08 -15.66 22.46
N PHE A 144 1.29 -15.77 21.39
CA PHE A 144 0.06 -14.98 21.25
C PHE A 144 -1.19 -15.85 21.36
N PRO A 145 -2.30 -15.32 21.90
CA PRO A 145 -3.59 -16.01 21.92
C PRO A 145 -4.12 -16.26 20.50
N ILE A 146 -3.74 -15.42 19.53
CA ILE A 146 -3.98 -15.65 18.10
C ILE A 146 -2.85 -15.04 17.26
N VAL A 147 -2.57 -15.70 16.13
CA VAL A 147 -1.72 -15.17 15.06
C VAL A 147 -2.55 -15.17 13.78
N ILE A 148 -2.73 -13.99 13.20
CA ILE A 148 -3.56 -13.75 12.02
C ILE A 148 -2.65 -13.35 10.87
N PHE A 149 -2.64 -14.14 9.81
CA PHE A 149 -1.88 -13.84 8.60
C PHE A 149 -2.77 -13.07 7.62
N THR A 150 -2.25 -12.00 7.03
CA THR A 150 -2.97 -11.17 6.04
C THR A 150 -2.12 -10.97 4.80
N GLY A 151 -2.73 -10.75 3.64
CA GLY A 151 -1.98 -10.52 2.41
C GLY A 151 -2.85 -10.27 1.18
N PRO A 152 -2.24 -9.83 0.07
CA PRO A 152 -2.96 -9.38 -1.11
C PRO A 152 -3.56 -10.48 -1.96
N ASP A 153 -3.06 -11.71 -1.87
CA ASP A 153 -3.50 -12.82 -2.70
C ASP A 153 -4.33 -13.82 -1.88
N PRO A 154 -5.32 -14.49 -2.49
CA PRO A 154 -6.12 -15.49 -1.79
C PRO A 154 -5.27 -16.69 -1.33
N HIS A 155 -5.43 -17.13 -0.08
CA HIS A 155 -4.80 -18.33 0.44
C HIS A 155 -5.58 -18.86 1.65
N SER A 156 -5.67 -20.18 1.85
CA SER A 156 -6.53 -20.80 2.87
C SER A 156 -6.18 -20.42 4.32
N LYS A 157 -4.93 -20.02 4.57
CA LYS A 157 -4.42 -19.59 5.88
C LYS A 157 -4.28 -18.07 6.02
N VAL A 158 -4.66 -17.30 4.99
CA VAL A 158 -4.43 -15.85 4.93
C VAL A 158 -5.76 -15.13 4.76
N LEU A 159 -5.99 -14.13 5.61
CA LEU A 159 -7.06 -13.18 5.40
C LEU A 159 -6.72 -12.31 4.18
N HIS A 160 -7.48 -12.51 3.10
CA HIS A 160 -7.30 -11.78 1.86
C HIS A 160 -7.61 -10.28 2.03
N CYS A 161 -6.66 -9.44 1.64
CA CYS A 161 -6.73 -7.99 1.62
C CYS A 161 -6.23 -7.45 0.25
N PRO A 162 -7.07 -7.38 -0.78
CA PRO A 162 -6.62 -6.98 -2.11
C PRO A 162 -5.98 -5.59 -2.15
N GLU A 163 -6.35 -4.69 -1.23
CA GLU A 163 -5.80 -3.33 -1.08
C GLU A 163 -4.37 -3.32 -0.54
N GLY A 164 -3.93 -4.41 0.11
CA GLY A 164 -2.57 -4.55 0.65
C GLY A 164 -1.51 -4.82 -0.40
N ARG A 165 -1.86 -4.90 -1.70
CA ARG A 165 -0.90 -5.24 -2.76
C ARG A 165 0.25 -4.26 -2.79
N SER A 166 1.47 -4.80 -2.87
CA SER A 166 2.73 -4.05 -2.85
C SER A 166 2.95 -3.22 -1.57
N GLY A 167 2.24 -3.55 -0.48
CA GLY A 167 2.35 -2.80 0.78
C GLY A 167 1.92 -1.34 0.63
N LEU A 168 0.91 -1.03 -0.19
CA LEU A 168 0.46 0.37 -0.33
C LEU A 168 -0.48 0.79 0.80
N TYR A 169 -1.42 -0.09 1.18
CA TYR A 169 -2.50 0.23 2.12
C TYR A 169 -2.66 -0.82 3.23
N ALA A 170 -1.54 -1.31 3.78
CA ALA A 170 -1.57 -2.38 4.80
C ALA A 170 -2.40 -2.01 6.05
N TYR A 171 -2.59 -0.72 6.35
CA TYR A 171 -3.50 -0.27 7.41
C TYR A 171 -4.95 -0.73 7.19
N ALA A 172 -5.39 -0.90 5.94
CA ALA A 172 -6.73 -1.43 5.63
C ALA A 172 -6.86 -2.91 6.00
N CYS A 173 -5.78 -3.70 5.89
CA CYS A 173 -5.76 -5.06 6.42
C CYS A 173 -5.97 -5.08 7.93
N LEU A 174 -5.31 -4.19 8.65
CA LEU A 174 -5.47 -4.13 10.10
C LEU A 174 -6.92 -3.81 10.47
N SER A 175 -7.55 -2.86 9.79
CA SER A 175 -8.99 -2.58 9.96
C SER A 175 -9.84 -3.83 9.71
N ARG A 176 -9.58 -4.58 8.63
CA ARG A 176 -10.29 -5.83 8.33
C ARG A 176 -10.11 -6.88 9.42
N VAL A 177 -8.89 -7.02 9.96
CA VAL A 177 -8.59 -7.94 11.06
C VAL A 177 -9.40 -7.56 12.30
N ILE A 178 -9.38 -6.29 12.70
CA ILE A 178 -10.08 -5.81 13.89
C ILE A 178 -11.59 -6.05 13.77
N THR A 179 -12.16 -5.85 12.58
CA THR A 179 -13.59 -6.14 12.31
C THR A 179 -13.92 -7.61 12.53
N LEU A 180 -13.08 -8.53 12.05
CA LEU A 180 -13.33 -9.97 12.13
C LEU A 180 -12.95 -10.56 13.50
N HIS A 181 -12.07 -9.88 14.24
CA HIS A 181 -11.49 -10.34 15.49
C HIS A 181 -11.49 -9.23 16.54
N PRO A 182 -12.65 -8.71 16.99
CA PRO A 182 -12.71 -7.48 17.78
C PRO A 182 -12.28 -7.60 19.26
N ASN A 183 -12.18 -8.81 19.81
CA ASN A 183 -12.14 -9.07 21.25
C ASN A 183 -10.72 -9.09 21.87
N TYR A 184 -9.80 -8.29 21.32
CA TYR A 184 -8.42 -8.15 21.83
C TYR A 184 -8.19 -6.76 22.42
N THR A 185 -7.32 -6.68 23.42
CA THR A 185 -6.95 -5.42 24.11
C THR A 185 -6.03 -4.54 23.26
N GLY A 186 -5.38 -5.13 22.27
CA GLY A 186 -4.61 -4.44 21.24
C GLY A 186 -4.16 -5.39 20.14
N TYR A 187 -3.61 -4.81 19.07
CA TYR A 187 -3.19 -5.52 17.86
C TYR A 187 -1.77 -5.12 17.54
N LEU A 188 -0.84 -6.08 17.62
CA LEU A 188 0.53 -5.92 17.13
C LEU A 188 0.58 -6.39 15.69
N MET A 189 0.74 -5.46 14.76
CA MET A 189 0.95 -5.72 13.35
C MET A 189 2.44 -5.69 13.01
N SER A 190 2.89 -6.65 12.21
CA SER A 190 4.27 -6.73 11.70
C SER A 190 4.24 -7.18 10.25
N HIS A 191 5.10 -6.61 9.41
CA HIS A 191 5.39 -7.17 8.10
C HIS A 191 6.08 -8.52 8.26
N PHE A 192 5.90 -9.40 7.26
CA PHE A 192 6.39 -10.76 7.32
C PHE A 192 7.92 -10.84 7.42
N ASP A 193 8.65 -9.86 6.89
CA ASP A 193 10.11 -9.76 6.91
C ASP A 193 10.64 -8.91 8.08
N VAL A 194 9.80 -8.59 9.06
CA VAL A 194 10.19 -8.04 10.36
C VAL A 194 10.23 -9.13 11.41
N LEU A 195 11.26 -9.12 12.25
CA LEU A 195 11.35 -9.92 13.46
C LEU A 195 11.27 -8.99 14.68
N PRO A 196 10.11 -8.93 15.35
CA PRO A 196 9.98 -8.26 16.64
C PRO A 196 10.78 -9.00 17.71
N ILE A 197 11.51 -8.26 18.54
CA ILE A 197 12.20 -8.77 19.72
C ILE A 197 11.20 -8.72 20.88
N PHE A 198 10.33 -9.74 20.95
CA PHE A 198 9.14 -9.70 21.83
C PHE A 198 9.49 -9.38 23.29
N TYR A 199 10.48 -10.04 23.88
CA TYR A 199 10.88 -9.76 25.27
C TYR A 199 11.36 -8.31 25.54
N ASN A 200 11.75 -7.55 24.51
CA ASN A 200 12.04 -6.12 24.66
C ASN A 200 10.77 -5.27 24.51
N LEU A 201 9.84 -5.70 23.66
CA LEU A 201 8.53 -5.07 23.51
C LEU A 201 7.60 -5.29 24.71
N GLU A 202 7.76 -6.38 25.47
CA GLU A 202 7.00 -6.66 26.70
C GLU A 202 7.17 -5.58 27.80
N LYS A 203 8.24 -4.79 27.71
CA LYS A 203 8.53 -3.66 28.61
C LYS A 203 7.80 -2.37 28.21
N LYS A 204 7.14 -2.35 27.05
CA LYS A 204 6.48 -1.16 26.50
C LYS A 204 5.04 -1.08 26.99
N ASP A 205 4.53 0.14 27.14
CA ASP A 205 3.17 0.38 27.62
C ASP A 205 2.12 0.06 26.54
N LEU A 206 1.32 -0.98 26.78
CA LEU A 206 0.24 -1.46 25.91
C LEU A 206 -0.96 -0.49 25.81
N ASN A 207 -0.99 0.60 26.58
CA ASN A 207 -1.99 1.63 26.40
C ASN A 207 -1.62 2.62 25.29
N ARG A 208 -0.37 2.60 24.82
CA ARG A 208 0.19 3.57 23.87
C ARG A 208 0.35 2.97 22.48
N ILE A 209 0.31 3.82 21.45
CA ILE A 209 0.58 3.38 20.08
C ILE A 209 2.07 3.11 19.94
N TRP A 210 2.46 2.01 19.29
CA TRP A 210 3.86 1.76 18.98
C TRP A 210 4.09 1.84 17.48
N ILE A 211 5.13 2.54 17.06
CA ILE A 211 5.48 2.74 15.65
C ILE A 211 6.98 3.03 15.54
N PRO A 212 7.67 2.66 14.45
CA PRO A 212 9.03 3.14 14.20
C PRO A 212 9.10 4.66 14.18
N LEU A 213 10.32 5.18 14.31
CA LEU A 213 10.61 6.62 14.29
C LEU A 213 9.77 7.37 13.23
N ILE A 214 9.06 8.41 13.68
CA ILE A 214 8.28 9.30 12.82
C ILE A 214 9.21 10.41 12.33
N ALA A 215 9.49 10.41 11.04
CA ALA A 215 10.22 11.47 10.36
C ALA A 215 9.29 12.66 10.07
N LEU A 216 9.78 13.86 10.35
CA LEU A 216 9.13 15.12 10.00
C LEU A 216 9.78 15.69 8.76
N THR A 217 8.99 15.92 7.72
CA THR A 217 9.45 16.49 6.45
C THR A 217 8.81 17.86 6.26
N ASP A 218 9.64 18.89 6.08
CA ASP A 218 9.17 20.20 5.64
C ASP A 218 8.48 20.05 4.27
N PRO A 219 7.25 20.55 4.06
CA PRO A 219 6.55 20.45 2.79
C PRO A 219 7.35 20.95 1.57
N SER A 220 8.24 21.92 1.75
CA SER A 220 9.13 22.44 0.70
C SER A 220 10.24 21.45 0.29
N LYS A 221 10.56 20.49 1.16
CA LYS A 221 11.61 19.47 0.97
C LYS A 221 11.04 18.09 0.62
N ALA A 222 9.75 18.01 0.29
CA ALA A 222 9.04 16.78 -0.02
C ALA A 222 9.35 16.23 -1.43
N ASN A 223 10.62 16.16 -1.81
CA ASN A 223 11.10 15.81 -3.15
C ASN A 223 11.79 14.44 -3.24
N ASN A 224 11.85 13.68 -2.15
CA ASN A 224 12.47 12.36 -2.07
C ASN A 224 11.49 11.30 -1.52
N TRP A 225 11.94 10.05 -1.47
CA TRP A 225 11.15 8.92 -0.95
C TRP A 225 9.81 8.74 -1.71
N HIS A 226 8.72 8.51 -0.98
CA HIS A 226 7.38 8.36 -1.52
C HIS A 226 6.66 9.69 -1.76
N TRP A 227 7.19 10.83 -1.29
CA TRP A 227 6.52 12.12 -1.41
C TRP A 227 6.19 12.55 -2.86
N PRO A 228 7.07 12.36 -3.86
CA PRO A 228 6.77 12.73 -5.25
C PRO A 228 5.74 11.82 -5.92
N LYS A 229 5.46 10.64 -5.37
CA LYS A 229 4.56 9.65 -5.96
C LYS A 229 3.09 10.12 -5.82
N PRO A 230 2.16 9.64 -6.68
CA PRO A 230 0.74 9.98 -6.57
C PRO A 230 0.09 9.63 -5.22
N THR A 231 0.62 8.60 -4.54
CA THR A 231 0.23 8.13 -3.21
C THR A 231 0.95 8.83 -2.06
N GLY A 232 1.87 9.76 -2.39
CA GLY A 232 2.64 10.58 -1.46
C GLY A 232 1.98 11.91 -1.15
N LYS A 233 2.68 13.02 -1.40
CA LYS A 233 2.23 14.37 -1.02
C LYS A 233 0.87 14.72 -1.61
N LYS A 234 0.61 14.37 -2.88
CA LYS A 234 -0.69 14.63 -3.52
C LYS A 234 -1.84 13.91 -2.82
N ALA A 235 -1.63 12.66 -2.39
CA ALA A 235 -2.64 11.92 -1.61
C ALA A 235 -2.81 12.50 -0.20
N PHE A 236 -1.70 12.90 0.43
CA PHE A 236 -1.71 13.55 1.74
C PHE A 236 -2.49 14.87 1.71
N ASP A 237 -2.26 15.72 0.71
CA ASP A 237 -2.97 16.98 0.53
C ASP A 237 -4.48 16.75 0.32
N ARG A 238 -4.88 15.74 -0.48
CA ARG A 238 -6.30 15.37 -0.66
C ARG A 238 -6.93 14.85 0.62
N PHE A 239 -6.22 13.99 1.36
CA PHE A 239 -6.65 13.47 2.64
C PHE A 239 -6.90 14.59 3.66
N PHE A 240 -5.93 15.51 3.84
CA PHE A 240 -6.10 16.64 4.75
C PHE A 240 -7.14 17.66 4.28
N SER A 241 -7.31 17.85 2.97
CA SER A 241 -8.41 18.68 2.44
C SER A 241 -9.77 18.07 2.77
N THR A 242 -9.92 16.75 2.60
CA THR A 242 -11.16 16.02 2.94
C THR A 242 -11.44 16.13 4.44
N LEU A 243 -10.41 15.98 5.26
CA LEU A 243 -10.50 16.10 6.72
C LEU A 243 -10.92 17.52 7.14
N ARG A 244 -10.32 18.57 6.55
CA ARG A 244 -10.65 19.98 6.82
C ARG A 244 -12.04 20.38 6.37
N ASN A 245 -12.50 19.87 5.22
CA ASN A 245 -13.87 20.13 4.78
C ASN A 245 -14.87 19.46 5.72
N SER A 246 -14.57 18.24 6.17
CA SER A 246 -15.44 17.49 7.09
C SER A 246 -15.47 18.10 8.50
N SER A 247 -14.41 18.77 8.93
CA SER A 247 -14.33 19.41 10.25
C SER A 247 -15.23 20.63 10.40
N GLN A 248 -15.68 21.25 9.30
CA GLN A 248 -16.60 22.39 9.36
C GLN A 248 -17.93 22.05 10.05
N ASN A 249 -18.37 20.79 9.94
CA ASN A 249 -19.67 20.34 10.44
C ASN A 249 -19.56 19.20 11.46
N ASN A 250 -18.35 18.79 11.86
CA ASN A 250 -18.16 17.64 12.74
C ASN A 250 -16.93 17.83 13.64
N THR A 251 -17.21 17.93 14.94
CA THR A 251 -16.23 18.20 16.01
C THR A 251 -15.15 17.11 16.15
N LEU A 252 -15.44 15.87 15.74
CA LEU A 252 -14.47 14.78 15.77
C LEU A 252 -13.33 15.03 14.76
N TYR A 253 -13.64 15.48 13.55
CA TYR A 253 -12.61 15.80 12.56
C TYR A 253 -11.83 17.06 12.94
N SER A 254 -12.47 18.04 13.59
CA SER A 254 -11.77 19.20 14.16
C SER A 254 -10.75 18.76 15.22
N LYS A 255 -11.15 17.87 16.14
CA LYS A 255 -10.24 17.28 17.14
C LYS A 255 -9.02 16.63 16.49
N TYR A 256 -9.20 15.85 15.41
CA TYR A 256 -8.07 15.22 14.73
C TYR A 256 -7.11 16.26 14.14
N LEU A 257 -7.62 17.28 13.45
CA LEU A 257 -6.78 18.35 12.90
C LEU A 257 -6.02 19.09 13.99
N ASP A 258 -6.68 19.43 15.10
CA ASP A 258 -6.05 20.11 16.23
C ASP A 258 -4.93 19.26 16.84
N ASN A 259 -5.15 17.95 16.97
CA ASN A 259 -4.15 17.00 17.45
C ASN A 259 -2.92 16.96 16.53
N TYR A 260 -3.14 16.86 15.21
CA TYR A 260 -2.03 16.85 14.25
C TYR A 260 -1.24 18.16 14.27
N MET A 261 -1.94 19.30 14.24
CA MET A 261 -1.32 20.63 14.28
C MET A 261 -0.54 20.87 15.57
N ARG A 262 -1.05 20.40 16.72
CA ARG A 262 -0.36 20.48 18.01
C ARG A 262 0.91 19.63 18.04
N ASN A 263 0.88 18.44 17.42
CA ASN A 263 2.00 17.51 17.45
C ASN A 263 3.13 17.88 16.48
N VAL A 264 2.79 18.32 15.25
CA VAL A 264 3.80 18.49 14.18
C VAL A 264 3.61 19.75 13.34
N GLY A 265 2.59 20.57 13.63
CA GLY A 265 2.29 21.78 12.87
C GLY A 265 1.99 21.47 11.40
N LYS A 266 2.68 22.18 10.51
CA LYS A 266 2.53 22.03 9.04
C LYS A 266 3.43 20.96 8.43
N ASN A 267 4.22 20.25 9.24
CA ASN A 267 5.14 19.24 8.72
C ASN A 267 4.38 18.03 8.17
N LEU A 268 4.95 17.43 7.12
CA LEU A 268 4.54 16.13 6.62
C LEU A 268 5.17 15.04 7.52
N THR A 269 4.49 13.91 7.66
CA THR A 269 4.91 12.83 8.56
C THR A 269 5.01 11.50 7.83
N SER A 270 6.06 10.73 8.13
CA SER A 270 6.26 9.39 7.58
C SER A 270 7.00 8.50 8.58
N SER A 271 6.80 7.19 8.50
CA SER A 271 7.52 6.18 9.28
C SER A 271 7.61 4.90 8.45
N PHE A 272 8.70 4.13 8.57
CA PHE A 272 8.83 2.84 7.86
C PHE A 272 7.65 1.88 8.15
N SER A 273 7.00 1.99 9.31
CA SER A 273 5.71 1.35 9.62
C SER A 273 5.64 -0.16 9.38
N ASP A 274 6.79 -0.85 9.31
CA ASP A 274 6.85 -2.30 9.13
C ASP A 274 6.42 -3.06 10.40
N ILE A 275 6.31 -2.36 11.53
CA ILE A 275 5.74 -2.84 12.78
C ILE A 275 4.85 -1.74 13.37
N PHE A 276 3.72 -2.11 13.95
CA PHE A 276 2.78 -1.15 14.52
C PHE A 276 1.94 -1.81 15.62
N TYR A 277 1.79 -1.17 16.77
CA TYR A 277 0.87 -1.64 17.81
C TYR A 277 -0.28 -0.65 18.00
N LEU A 278 -1.51 -1.16 17.92
CA LEU A 278 -2.75 -0.41 18.11
C LEU A 278 -3.47 -0.86 19.39
N PRO A 279 -3.49 -0.03 20.45
CA PRO A 279 -4.34 -0.26 21.61
C PRO A 279 -5.83 -0.22 21.24
N LYS A 280 -6.64 -1.05 21.91
CA LYS A 280 -8.09 -1.13 21.67
C LYS A 280 -8.81 0.22 21.78
N ARG A 281 -8.36 1.11 22.67
CA ARG A 281 -8.95 2.44 22.87
C ARG A 281 -8.88 3.36 21.65
N PHE A 282 -7.98 3.08 20.69
CA PHE A 282 -7.85 3.87 19.46
C PHE A 282 -8.58 3.25 18.26
N VAL A 283 -9.24 2.09 18.41
CA VAL A 283 -9.85 1.36 17.29
C VAL A 283 -10.96 2.15 16.59
N SER A 284 -11.78 2.92 17.32
CA SER A 284 -12.83 3.75 16.71
C SER A 284 -12.24 4.81 15.79
N ASP A 285 -11.22 5.52 16.27
CA ASP A 285 -10.56 6.60 15.54
C ASP A 285 -9.78 6.03 14.35
N TRP A 286 -9.16 4.87 14.54
CA TRP A 286 -8.48 4.10 13.51
C TRP A 286 -9.39 3.80 12.32
N PHE A 287 -10.61 3.30 12.57
CA PHE A 287 -11.56 3.01 11.48
C PHE A 287 -11.91 4.25 10.67
N VAL A 288 -12.21 5.36 11.35
CA VAL A 288 -12.57 6.63 10.69
C VAL A 288 -11.42 7.14 9.82
N LEU A 289 -10.20 7.13 10.35
CA LEU A 289 -9.04 7.69 9.68
C LEU A 289 -8.54 6.79 8.55
N THR A 290 -8.50 5.47 8.75
CA THR A 290 -8.06 4.52 7.71
C THR A 290 -8.99 4.45 6.51
N ASP A 291 -10.31 4.57 6.70
CA ASP A 291 -11.26 4.67 5.60
C ASP A 291 -10.99 5.93 4.76
N LEU A 292 -10.80 7.08 5.40
CA LEU A 292 -10.46 8.33 4.71
C LEU A 292 -9.11 8.24 3.97
N MET A 293 -8.10 7.61 4.57
CA MET A 293 -6.80 7.42 3.93
C MET A 293 -6.90 6.54 2.68
N LEU A 294 -7.67 5.44 2.77
CA LEU A 294 -7.86 4.52 1.66
C LEU A 294 -8.57 5.20 0.48
N GLN A 295 -9.63 5.96 0.77
CA GLN A 295 -10.36 6.76 -0.23
C GLN A 295 -9.48 7.80 -0.93
N ASN A 296 -8.45 8.29 -0.23
CA ASN A 296 -7.50 9.26 -0.77
C ASN A 296 -6.22 8.65 -1.35
N HIS A 297 -6.10 7.31 -1.31
CA HIS A 297 -4.94 6.54 -1.77
C HIS A 297 -3.63 6.92 -1.08
N LEU A 298 -3.67 7.13 0.24
CA LEU A 298 -2.50 7.51 1.02
C LEU A 298 -1.60 6.29 1.30
N PHE A 299 -0.31 6.40 0.94
CA PHE A 299 0.66 5.33 1.17
C PHE A 299 0.84 5.00 2.66
N LEU A 300 0.99 3.72 3.01
CA LEU A 300 0.98 3.25 4.41
C LEU A 300 1.99 3.95 5.30
N GLU A 301 3.21 4.19 4.82
CA GLU A 301 4.26 4.76 5.67
C GLU A 301 3.97 6.20 6.07
N ILE A 302 3.20 6.90 5.24
CA ILE A 302 2.67 8.22 5.54
C ILE A 302 1.41 8.08 6.40
N GLY A 303 0.55 7.11 6.06
CA GLY A 303 -0.74 6.89 6.70
C GLY A 303 -0.67 6.46 8.16
N PHE A 304 0.17 5.48 8.51
CA PHE A 304 0.37 5.04 9.89
C PHE A 304 0.93 6.17 10.77
N ALA A 305 1.92 6.92 10.26
CA ALA A 305 2.49 8.07 10.97
C ALA A 305 1.45 9.17 11.19
N ALA A 306 0.75 9.58 10.13
CA ALA A 306 -0.26 10.64 10.21
C ALA A 306 -1.41 10.24 11.14
N THR A 307 -1.94 9.02 11.00
CA THR A 307 -3.05 8.52 11.81
C THR A 307 -2.70 8.45 13.28
N SER A 308 -1.48 7.99 13.61
CA SER A 308 -1.01 7.98 15.00
C SER A 308 -1.08 9.38 15.63
N LEU A 309 -0.63 10.40 14.91
CA LEU A 309 -0.62 11.78 15.40
C LEU A 309 -2.00 12.44 15.43
N LEU A 310 -2.91 12.05 14.52
CA LEU A 310 -4.30 12.51 14.50
C LEU A 310 -5.10 11.96 15.70
N MET A 311 -4.86 10.71 16.10
CA MET A 311 -5.57 10.06 17.21
C MET A 311 -5.12 10.55 18.60
N THR A 312 -3.87 11.02 18.72
CA THR A 312 -3.28 11.36 20.03
C THR A 312 -3.43 12.83 20.39
N SER A 313 -4.06 13.11 21.54
CA SER A 313 -4.38 14.47 21.98
C SER A 313 -3.23 15.22 22.63
N THR A 314 -2.26 14.51 23.20
CA THR A 314 -1.09 15.10 23.87
C THR A 314 0.16 14.98 23.01
N THR A 315 1.29 15.50 23.51
CA THR A 315 2.60 15.36 22.88
C THR A 315 2.94 13.90 22.58
N ILE A 316 3.62 13.67 21.45
CA ILE A 316 4.08 12.35 20.96
C ILE A 316 4.62 11.47 22.10
N SER A 317 5.48 12.03 22.95
CA SER A 317 6.16 11.32 24.05
C SER A 317 5.25 10.71 25.12
N LYS A 318 3.97 11.10 25.20
CA LYS A 318 3.01 10.58 26.19
C LYS A 318 2.14 9.44 25.64
N GLU A 319 1.82 9.47 24.35
CA GLU A 319 0.81 8.58 23.75
C GLU A 319 1.38 7.63 22.69
N ILE A 320 2.58 7.93 22.18
CA ILE A 320 3.26 7.17 21.13
C ILE A 320 4.62 6.71 21.65
N ILE A 321 4.93 5.42 21.50
CA ILE A 321 6.26 4.86 21.72
C ILE A 321 6.92 4.69 20.35
N GLN A 322 8.03 5.39 20.14
CA GLN A 322 8.86 5.18 18.96
C GLN A 322 9.75 3.95 19.19
N LEU A 323 9.72 3.02 18.24
CA LEU A 323 10.49 1.78 18.29
C LEU A 323 11.82 1.95 17.54
N ASP A 324 12.91 1.47 18.13
CA ASP A 324 14.21 1.40 17.48
C ASP A 324 14.37 0.03 16.80
N GLY A 325 14.82 0.08 15.56
CA GLY A 325 15.04 -1.12 14.76
C GLY A 325 16.22 -1.00 13.84
N GLU A 326 16.65 -2.14 13.31
CA GLU A 326 17.81 -2.22 12.44
C GLU A 326 17.53 -3.12 11.24
N ASN A 327 18.08 -2.75 10.08
CA ASN A 327 18.12 -3.66 8.95
C ASN A 327 19.11 -4.77 9.24
N TRP A 328 18.69 -6.01 9.07
CA TRP A 328 19.60 -7.13 9.14
C TRP A 328 20.69 -7.02 8.06
N ASN A 329 21.95 -6.96 8.49
CA ASN A 329 23.11 -6.80 7.60
C ASN A 329 23.82 -8.13 7.25
N GLY A 330 23.29 -9.26 7.70
CA GLY A 330 23.85 -10.59 7.41
C GLY A 330 24.82 -11.12 8.46
N LYS A 331 25.14 -10.33 9.50
CA LYS A 331 25.99 -10.76 10.62
C LYS A 331 25.24 -11.72 11.54
N ASP A 332 25.99 -12.40 12.42
CA ASP A 332 25.42 -13.27 13.44
C ASP A 332 24.43 -12.48 14.33
N PRO A 333 23.14 -12.83 14.31
CA PRO A 333 22.12 -12.13 15.10
C PRO A 333 22.44 -12.05 16.58
N VAL A 334 22.99 -13.13 17.11
CA VAL A 334 23.09 -13.33 18.55
C VAL A 334 24.08 -12.34 19.13
N SER A 335 25.23 -12.15 18.49
CA SER A 335 26.18 -11.10 18.86
C SER A 335 25.57 -9.69 18.78
N SER A 336 24.80 -9.39 17.72
CA SER A 336 24.20 -8.07 17.56
C SER A 336 23.16 -7.72 18.64
N LEU A 337 22.48 -8.74 19.21
CA LEU A 337 21.58 -8.52 20.36
C LEU A 337 22.33 -8.11 21.62
N TYR A 338 23.52 -8.66 21.86
CA TYR A 338 24.33 -8.32 23.04
C TYR A 338 24.91 -6.90 22.93
N ASP A 339 25.25 -6.47 21.71
CA ASP A 339 25.75 -5.11 21.46
C ASP A 339 24.64 -4.05 21.59
N LYS A 340 23.38 -4.42 21.30
CA LYS A 340 22.23 -3.52 21.28
C LYS A 340 21.05 -4.10 22.06
N ASN A 341 21.22 -4.21 23.37
CA ASN A 341 20.23 -4.80 24.29
C ASN A 341 18.83 -4.15 24.25
N ASN A 342 18.71 -2.92 23.74
CA ASN A 342 17.45 -2.18 23.67
C ASN A 342 16.73 -2.26 22.32
N LEU A 343 17.30 -2.93 21.31
CA LEU A 343 16.66 -3.03 20.00
C LEU A 343 15.29 -3.71 20.12
N GLU A 344 14.27 -3.19 19.43
CA GLU A 344 12.92 -3.75 19.47
C GLU A 344 12.56 -4.60 18.26
N TYR A 345 13.22 -4.41 17.11
CA TYR A 345 12.98 -5.25 15.93
C TYR A 345 14.15 -5.26 14.94
N TYR A 346 14.20 -6.33 14.15
CA TYR A 346 15.00 -6.38 12.92
C TYR A 346 14.08 -6.34 11.69
N HIS A 347 14.53 -5.65 10.65
CA HIS A 347 13.88 -5.62 9.34
C HIS A 347 14.72 -6.40 8.30
N ARG A 348 14.09 -6.82 7.20
CA ARG A 348 14.67 -7.63 6.09
C ARG A 348 15.07 -9.06 6.46
N ILE A 349 14.27 -9.70 7.29
CA ILE A 349 14.46 -11.10 7.67
C ILE A 349 14.06 -12.00 6.51
N ARG A 350 15.03 -12.78 6.03
CA ARG A 350 14.82 -13.80 4.98
C ARG A 350 14.47 -15.13 5.62
N HIS A 351 13.18 -15.41 5.82
CA HIS A 351 12.72 -16.64 6.47
C HIS A 351 13.06 -17.95 5.75
N GLN A 352 13.55 -17.88 4.51
CA GLN A 352 14.09 -19.04 3.79
C GLN A 352 15.48 -19.46 4.30
N SER A 353 16.18 -18.57 5.02
CA SER A 353 17.48 -18.86 5.64
C SER A 353 17.29 -19.64 6.93
N LYS A 354 17.92 -20.82 7.04
CA LYS A 354 17.94 -21.60 8.29
C LYS A 354 18.47 -20.79 9.47
N LEU A 355 19.49 -19.95 9.26
CA LEU A 355 20.04 -19.07 10.29
C LEU A 355 18.98 -18.12 10.84
N HIS A 356 18.18 -17.51 9.97
CA HIS A 356 17.10 -16.62 10.39
C HIS A 356 15.98 -17.37 11.09
N GLN A 357 15.64 -18.58 10.63
CA GLN A 357 14.66 -19.43 11.31
C GLN A 357 15.11 -19.77 12.73
N TYR A 358 16.36 -20.22 12.91
CA TYR A 358 16.93 -20.46 14.25
C TYR A 358 16.86 -19.21 15.12
N PHE A 359 17.11 -18.04 14.54
CA PHE A 359 17.04 -16.80 15.30
C PHE A 359 15.60 -16.43 15.72
N VAL A 360 14.61 -16.61 14.84
CA VAL A 360 13.19 -16.47 15.22
C VAL A 360 12.83 -17.43 16.35
N GLU A 361 13.25 -18.69 16.28
CA GLU A 361 13.03 -19.66 17.36
C GLU A 361 13.67 -19.22 18.67
N PHE A 362 14.91 -18.70 18.60
CA PHE A 362 15.62 -18.17 19.77
C PHE A 362 14.85 -17.03 20.43
N ILE A 363 14.38 -16.04 19.66
CA ILE A 363 13.57 -14.93 20.18
C ILE A 363 12.29 -15.45 20.83
N VAL A 364 11.59 -16.41 20.20
CA VAL A 364 10.37 -16.99 20.78
C VAL A 364 10.65 -17.73 22.08
N ARG A 365 11.69 -18.57 22.12
CA ARG A 365 12.05 -19.31 23.34
C ARG A 365 12.43 -18.36 24.47
N ARG A 366 13.19 -17.31 24.18
CA ARG A 366 13.57 -16.30 25.19
C ARG A 366 12.37 -15.55 25.76
N SER A 367 11.37 -15.27 24.93
CA SER A 367 10.14 -14.58 25.35
C SER A 367 9.14 -15.49 26.09
N LEU A 368 9.42 -16.80 26.19
CA LEU A 368 8.64 -17.73 27.03
C LEU A 368 9.22 -17.89 28.44
N ILE A 369 10.47 -17.48 28.65
CA ILE A 369 11.20 -17.68 29.91
C ILE A 369 11.13 -16.42 30.79
N ASN A 370 11.05 -15.25 30.16
CA ASN A 370 10.82 -13.97 30.84
C ASN A 370 9.33 -13.82 31.19
#